data_AF-A0A956Q6C2-F1
#
_entry.id   AF-A0A956Q6C2-F1
#
_cell.length_a   1.000
_cell.length_b   1.000
_cell.length_c   1.000
_cell.angle_alpha   90.00
_cell.angle_beta   90.00
_cell.angle_gamma   90.00
#
_symmetry.space_group_name_H-M   'P 1'
#
loop_
_entity.id
_entity.type
_entity.pdbx_description
1 polymer ?
#
loop_
_entity_poly.entity_id
_entity_poly.type
_entity_poly.pdbx_seq_one_letter_code
_entity_poly.pdbx_strand_id
1 'polypeptide(L)'
;YGALLEGNRLKLGWPAMGLLFVAAMGATDLASWWWVQGASIGASGVVYGLMAGFLVLSVRQVRLQAPETSPAAVRSLLVYSMILLLVNVTGPGNINIWGHFGGFVGGAVFGLFWPLPAPLSVSLPDQLSDPMPDQPLPAVAGDVEPSSDE
;
A
#
# COMPACT_ATOMS: atom_id res chain seq x y z
N TYR A 1 -10.48 26.59 -8.87
CA TYR A 1 -9.82 25.28 -9.04
C TYR A 1 -9.29 24.68 -7.72
N GLY A 2 -9.98 24.86 -6.59
CA GLY A 2 -9.48 24.38 -5.27
C GLY A 2 -10.39 23.42 -4.51
N ALA A 3 -11.61 23.14 -5.00
CA ALA A 3 -12.65 22.47 -4.22
C ALA A 3 -13.11 21.10 -4.76
N LEU A 4 -12.49 20.58 -5.85
CA LEU A 4 -12.88 19.31 -6.49
C LEU A 4 -11.89 18.16 -6.26
N LEU A 5 -10.87 18.37 -5.41
CA LEU A 5 -9.84 17.37 -5.11
C LEU A 5 -9.82 16.97 -3.62
N GLU A 6 -10.93 17.11 -2.90
CA GLU A 6 -11.13 16.38 -1.64
C GLU A 6 -11.56 14.93 -1.94
N GLY A 7 -10.82 14.30 -2.86
CA GLY A 7 -10.94 12.89 -3.15
C GLY A 7 -10.43 12.12 -1.94
N ASN A 8 -11.39 11.62 -1.16
CA ASN A 8 -11.30 10.52 -0.21
C ASN A 8 -9.87 9.99 0.01
N ARG A 9 -9.10 10.72 0.82
CA ARG A 9 -7.73 10.32 1.15
C ARG A 9 -7.76 8.92 1.73
N LEU A 10 -6.92 8.04 1.21
CA LEU A 10 -6.72 6.65 1.63
C LEU A 10 -6.07 6.60 3.03
N LYS A 11 -6.70 7.22 4.02
CA LYS A 11 -6.33 7.05 5.41
C LYS A 11 -6.97 5.76 5.86
N LEU A 12 -6.15 4.74 6.08
CA LEU A 12 -6.53 3.61 6.89
C LEU A 12 -6.94 4.18 8.26
N GLY A 13 -8.25 4.39 8.44
CA GLY A 13 -8.75 5.16 9.56
C GLY A 13 -8.39 4.47 10.88
N TRP A 14 -8.35 5.23 11.97
CA TRP A 14 -8.16 4.70 13.32
C TRP A 14 -9.02 3.45 13.63
N PRO A 15 -10.29 3.33 13.15
CA PRO A 15 -11.06 2.11 13.34
C PRO A 15 -10.45 0.89 12.64
N ALA A 16 -9.92 1.06 11.43
CA ALA A 16 -9.27 -0.02 10.68
C ALA A 16 -7.98 -0.48 11.36
N MET A 17 -7.22 0.45 11.93
CA MET A 17 -6.07 0.15 12.78
C MET A 17 -6.46 -0.63 14.02
N GLY A 18 -7.52 -0.22 14.71
CA GLY A 18 -8.04 -0.93 15.87
C GLY A 18 -8.48 -2.36 15.52
N LEU A 19 -9.19 -2.53 14.41
CA LEU A 19 -9.63 -3.85 13.94
C LEU A 19 -8.45 -4.73 13.51
N LEU A 20 -7.46 -4.18 12.82
CA LEU A 20 -6.24 -4.90 12.47
C LEU A 20 -5.48 -5.34 13.73
N PHE A 21 -5.38 -4.46 14.74
CA PHE A 21 -4.74 -4.77 16.01
C PHE A 21 -5.44 -5.94 16.72
N VAL A 22 -6.77 -5.89 16.84
CA VAL A 22 -7.56 -6.97 17.46
C VAL A 22 -7.46 -8.27 16.66
N ALA A 23 -7.52 -8.21 15.33
CA ALA A 23 -7.35 -9.38 14.47
C ALA A 23 -5.96 -10.01 14.63
N ALA A 24 -4.91 -9.19 14.66
CA ALA A 24 -3.54 -9.64 14.85
C ALA A 24 -3.33 -10.25 16.25
N MET A 25 -3.91 -9.66 17.30
CA MET A 25 -3.88 -10.20 18.66
C MET A 25 -4.60 -11.55 18.74
N GLY A 26 -5.84 -11.63 18.22
CA GLY A 26 -6.60 -12.87 18.21
C GLY A 26 -5.89 -13.99 17.43
N ALA A 27 -5.31 -13.68 16.27
CA ALA A 27 -4.57 -14.67 15.47
C ALA A 27 -3.28 -15.13 16.14
N THR A 28 -2.58 -14.23 16.83
CA THR A 28 -1.39 -14.53 17.65
C THR A 28 -1.73 -15.55 18.74
N ASP A 29 -2.77 -15.26 19.53
CA ASP A 29 -3.17 -16.13 20.63
C ASP A 29 -3.75 -17.46 20.13
N LEU A 30 -4.58 -17.43 19.08
CA LEU A 30 -5.17 -18.65 18.53
C LEU A 30 -4.11 -19.63 18.03
N ALA A 31 -3.11 -19.15 17.27
CA ALA A 31 -2.03 -20.00 16.80
C ALA A 31 -1.16 -20.52 17.96
N SER A 32 -0.97 -19.72 19.00
CA SER A 32 -0.20 -20.15 20.17
C SER A 32 -0.90 -21.24 20.95
N TRP A 33 -2.20 -21.07 21.19
CA TRP A 33 -3.04 -22.07 21.84
C TRP A 33 -3.09 -23.38 21.07
N TRP A 34 -3.16 -23.31 19.74
CA TRP A 34 -3.29 -24.49 18.91
C TRP A 34 -2.01 -25.34 18.86
N TRP A 35 -0.83 -24.73 18.84
CA TRP A 35 0.44 -25.46 18.69
C TRP A 35 1.23 -25.66 19.98
N VAL A 36 1.16 -24.71 20.92
CA VAL A 36 1.98 -24.73 22.14
C VAL A 36 1.11 -24.91 23.40
N GLN A 37 -0.22 -24.92 23.26
CA GLN A 37 -1.19 -25.04 24.36
C GLN A 37 -0.95 -23.99 25.46
N GLY A 38 -0.54 -22.79 25.06
CA GLY A 38 -0.29 -21.67 25.96
C GLY A 38 -0.62 -20.33 25.31
N ALA A 39 -0.94 -19.34 26.14
CA ALA A 39 -1.18 -17.97 25.67
C ALA A 39 0.14 -17.34 25.17
N SER A 40 0.05 -16.53 24.12
CA SER A 40 1.20 -15.74 23.69
C SER A 40 1.34 -14.51 24.56
N ILE A 41 2.17 -14.59 25.59
CA ILE A 41 2.45 -13.43 26.43
C ILE A 41 3.50 -12.56 25.72
N GLY A 42 3.06 -11.66 24.86
CA GLY A 42 3.95 -10.71 24.19
C GLY A 42 3.28 -9.85 23.11
N ALA A 43 3.64 -8.56 23.08
CA ALA A 43 3.15 -7.61 22.06
C ALA A 43 3.73 -7.88 20.65
N SER A 44 4.83 -8.64 20.57
CA SER A 44 5.56 -8.88 19.33
C SER A 44 4.71 -9.58 18.27
N GLY A 45 3.87 -10.57 18.62
CA GLY A 45 2.98 -11.21 17.65
C GLY A 45 1.99 -10.25 16.98
N VAL A 46 1.48 -9.29 17.75
CA VAL A 46 0.64 -8.20 17.22
C VAL A 46 1.44 -7.32 16.26
N VAL A 47 2.70 -7.00 16.58
CA VAL A 47 3.58 -6.25 15.67
C VAL A 47 3.79 -6.98 14.35
N TYR A 48 4.02 -8.30 14.37
CA TYR A 48 4.09 -9.11 13.16
C TYR A 48 2.80 -9.04 12.33
N GLY A 49 1.64 -9.06 12.98
CA GLY A 49 0.36 -8.92 12.30
C GLY A 49 0.08 -7.53 11.73
N LEU A 50 0.38 -6.47 12.48
CA LEU A 50 0.30 -5.10 11.97
C LEU A 50 1.19 -4.96 10.72
N MET A 51 2.44 -5.39 10.80
CA MET A 51 3.39 -5.33 9.70
C MET A 51 2.90 -6.08 8.45
N ALA A 52 2.41 -7.31 8.62
CA ALA A 52 1.90 -8.11 7.51
C ALA A 52 0.63 -7.50 6.89
N GLY A 53 -0.29 -7.02 7.72
CA GLY A 53 -1.50 -6.35 7.24
C GLY A 53 -1.19 -5.07 6.47
N PHE A 54 -0.29 -4.24 6.99
CA PHE A 54 0.21 -3.06 6.28
C PHE A 54 0.88 -3.43 4.96
N LEU A 55 1.75 -4.44 4.96
CA LEU A 55 2.43 -4.88 3.75
C LEU A 55 1.43 -5.30 2.66
N VAL A 56 0.45 -6.14 2.99
CA VAL A 56 -0.57 -6.59 2.03
C VAL A 56 -1.40 -5.42 1.52
N LEU A 57 -1.81 -4.51 2.41
CA LEU A 57 -2.55 -3.31 2.01
C LEU A 57 -1.74 -2.43 1.07
N SER A 58 -0.47 -2.17 1.38
CA SER A 58 0.40 -1.36 0.52
C SER A 58 0.69 -2.03 -0.82
N VAL A 59 0.87 -3.35 -0.87
CA VAL A 59 0.99 -4.10 -2.14
C VAL A 59 -0.27 -3.92 -2.99
N ARG A 60 -1.45 -4.05 -2.38
CA ARG A 60 -2.73 -3.86 -3.09
C ARG A 60 -2.90 -2.42 -3.56
N GLN A 61 -2.52 -1.42 -2.77
CA GLN A 61 -2.54 -0.01 -3.15
C GLN A 61 -1.60 0.31 -4.32
N VAL A 62 -0.38 -0.24 -4.32
CA VAL A 62 0.55 -0.10 -5.46
C VAL A 62 -0.04 -0.71 -6.73
N ARG A 63 -0.69 -1.88 -6.63
CA ARG A 63 -1.37 -2.51 -7.79
C ARG A 63 -2.53 -1.68 -8.32
N LEU A 64 -3.20 -0.91 -7.44
CA LEU A 64 -4.25 0.04 -7.82
C LEU A 64 -3.70 1.40 -8.27
N GLN A 65 -2.37 1.54 -8.41
CA GLN A 65 -1.70 2.79 -8.80
C GLN A 65 -2.04 3.97 -7.87
N ALA A 66 -2.23 3.69 -6.59
CA ALA A 66 -2.48 4.73 -5.59
C ALA A 66 -1.26 5.66 -5.49
N PRO A 67 -1.42 6.98 -5.69
CA PRO A 67 -0.30 7.91 -5.79
C PRO A 67 0.49 8.08 -4.49
N GLU A 68 -0.13 7.75 -3.34
CA GLU A 68 0.47 7.92 -2.02
C GLU A 68 1.40 6.75 -1.61
N THR A 69 1.43 5.65 -2.38
CA THR A 69 2.18 4.44 -2.00
C THR A 69 3.40 4.21 -2.88
N SER A 70 4.60 4.31 -2.31
CA SER A 70 5.86 4.07 -3.03
C SER A 70 6.15 2.57 -3.20
N PRO A 71 6.34 2.06 -4.44
CA PRO A 71 6.75 0.67 -4.67
C PRO A 71 8.07 0.31 -3.99
N ALA A 72 9.01 1.26 -3.89
CA ALA A 72 10.28 1.07 -3.20
C ALA A 72 10.08 0.87 -1.69
N ALA A 73 9.18 1.65 -1.07
CA ALA A 73 8.85 1.48 0.35
C ALA A 73 8.20 0.11 0.62
N VAL A 74 7.30 -0.33 -0.25
CA VAL A 74 6.70 -1.67 -0.16
C VAL A 74 7.75 -2.78 -0.28
N ARG A 75 8.71 -2.64 -1.20
CA ARG A 75 9.82 -3.58 -1.33
C ARG A 75 10.67 -3.64 -0.07
N SER A 76 11.00 -2.48 0.52
CA SER A 76 11.74 -2.43 1.79
C SER A 76 10.98 -3.08 2.93
N LEU A 77 9.68 -2.82 3.04
CA LEU A 77 8.81 -3.44 4.05
C LEU A 77 8.72 -4.96 3.86
N LEU A 78 8.64 -5.44 2.62
CA LEU A 78 8.66 -6.87 2.29
C LEU A 78 9.98 -7.51 2.75
N VAL A 79 11.13 -6.93 2.37
CA VAL A 79 12.44 -7.44 2.74
C VAL A 79 12.61 -7.46 4.26
N TYR A 80 12.24 -6.37 4.94
CA TYR A 80 12.28 -6.28 6.39
C TYR A 80 11.40 -7.34 7.06
N SER A 81 10.18 -7.54 6.55
CA SER A 81 9.27 -8.59 7.04
C SER A 81 9.87 -9.99 6.90
N MET A 82 10.54 -10.27 5.79
CA MET A 82 11.20 -11.57 5.57
C MET A 82 12.38 -11.77 6.52
N ILE A 83 13.19 -10.73 6.77
CA ILE A 83 14.30 -10.79 7.73
C ILE A 83 13.76 -11.06 9.13
N LEU A 84 12.71 -10.36 9.55
CA LEU A 84 12.11 -10.58 10.87
C LEU A 84 11.57 -12.00 11.04
N LEU A 85 10.86 -12.53 10.04
CA LEU A 85 10.41 -13.92 10.07
C LEU A 85 11.58 -14.91 10.14
N LEU A 86 12.66 -14.67 9.40
CA LEU A 86 13.84 -15.51 9.45
C LEU A 86 14.49 -15.49 10.83
N VAL A 87 14.71 -14.30 11.41
CA VAL A 87 15.27 -14.13 12.76
C VAL A 87 14.38 -14.78 13.81
N ASN A 88 13.06 -14.74 13.63
CA ASN A 88 12.13 -15.41 14.54
C ASN A 88 12.30 -16.94 14.56
N VAL A 89 12.68 -17.54 13.43
CA VAL A 89 12.88 -18.99 13.31
C VAL A 89 14.29 -19.41 13.71
N THR A 90 15.31 -18.58 13.43
CA THR A 90 16.72 -18.91 13.66
C THR A 90 17.30 -18.31 14.95
N GLY A 91 16.57 -17.43 15.62
CA GLY A 91 17.01 -16.71 16.79
C GLY A 91 17.09 -17.58 18.05
N PRO A 92 18.02 -17.31 18.97
CA PRO A 92 18.11 -18.02 20.24
C PRO A 92 16.99 -17.60 21.20
N GLY A 93 16.28 -18.57 21.78
CA GLY A 93 15.37 -18.33 22.91
C GLY A 93 14.08 -19.15 22.91
N ASN A 94 13.34 -19.05 24.01
CA ASN A 94 12.03 -19.68 24.20
C ASN A 94 10.91 -18.79 23.62
N ILE A 95 11.09 -18.37 22.36
CA ILE A 95 10.19 -17.46 21.67
C ILE A 95 9.01 -18.27 21.13
N ASN A 96 7.79 -17.77 21.36
CA ASN A 96 6.60 -18.39 20.80
C ASN A 96 6.48 -18.11 19.29
N ILE A 97 7.16 -18.92 18.50
CA ILE A 97 7.21 -18.82 17.03
C ILE A 97 5.80 -18.88 16.43
N TRP A 98 4.95 -19.74 16.99
CA TRP A 98 3.57 -19.93 16.52
C TRP A 98 2.71 -18.69 16.75
N GLY A 99 2.92 -17.98 17.87
CA GLY A 99 2.27 -16.68 18.11
C GLY A 99 2.67 -15.64 17.07
N HIS A 100 3.96 -15.50 16.79
CA HIS A 100 4.44 -14.56 15.77
C HIS A 100 3.96 -14.92 14.36
N PHE A 101 4.00 -16.20 14.01
CA PHE A 101 3.52 -16.69 12.73
C PHE A 101 2.01 -16.50 12.57
N GLY A 102 1.24 -16.81 13.62
CA GLY A 102 -0.21 -16.59 13.67
C GLY A 102 -0.57 -15.12 13.51
N GLY A 103 0.11 -14.24 14.24
CA GLY A 103 -0.02 -12.79 14.09
C GLY A 103 0.23 -12.35 12.65
N PHE A 104 1.37 -12.75 12.06
CA PHE A 104 1.73 -12.42 10.67
C PHE A 104 0.66 -12.87 9.67
N VAL A 105 0.22 -14.14 9.74
CA VAL A 105 -0.80 -14.68 8.84
C VAL A 105 -2.15 -13.99 9.05
N GLY A 106 -2.58 -13.79 10.29
CA GLY A 106 -3.85 -13.13 10.60
C GLY A 106 -3.89 -11.68 10.09
N GLY A 107 -2.78 -10.95 10.27
CA GLY A 107 -2.62 -9.62 9.72
C GLY A 107 -2.67 -9.59 8.19
N ALA A 108 -1.95 -10.50 7.53
CA ALA A 108 -1.97 -10.62 6.07
C ALA A 108 -3.38 -10.94 5.52
N VAL A 109 -4.10 -11.87 6.17
CA VAL A 109 -5.49 -12.21 5.83
C VAL A 109 -6.40 -11.00 6.00
N PHE A 110 -6.29 -10.28 7.13
CA PHE A 110 -7.04 -9.05 7.33
C PHE A 110 -6.77 -8.04 6.21
N GLY A 111 -5.49 -7.78 5.91
CA GLY A 111 -5.09 -6.85 4.84
C GLY A 111 -5.56 -7.28 3.45
N LEU A 112 -5.72 -8.57 3.21
CA LEU A 112 -6.24 -9.11 1.95
C LEU A 112 -7.74 -8.83 1.79
N PHE A 113 -8.52 -9.03 2.84
CA PHE A 113 -9.98 -8.88 2.82
C PHE A 113 -10.46 -7.48 3.17
N TRP A 114 -9.59 -6.63 3.72
CA TRP A 114 -9.96 -5.25 4.03
C TRP A 114 -10.39 -4.52 2.74
N PRO A 115 -11.54 -3.84 2.74
CA PRO A 115 -12.00 -3.12 1.56
C PRO A 115 -11.06 -1.95 1.26
N LEU A 116 -10.66 -1.82 -0.02
CA LEU A 116 -9.97 -0.64 -0.52
C LEU A 116 -10.97 0.20 -1.35
N PRO A 117 -10.95 1.54 -1.24
CA PRO A 117 -11.73 2.39 -2.11
C PRO A 117 -11.34 2.16 -3.57
N ALA A 118 -12.34 2.24 -4.46
CA ALA A 118 -12.13 2.07 -5.89
C ALA A 118 -11.10 3.09 -6.42
N PRO A 119 -10.25 2.69 -7.40
CA PRO A 119 -9.37 3.64 -8.05
C PRO A 119 -10.22 4.78 -8.64
N LEU A 120 -9.80 6.02 -8.38
CA LEU A 120 -10.43 7.20 -8.97
C LEU A 120 -10.32 7.05 -10.48
N SER A 121 -11.42 6.73 -11.15
CA SER A 121 -11.51 6.93 -12.59
C SER A 121 -11.30 8.42 -12.80
N VAL A 122 -10.19 8.80 -13.42
CA VAL A 122 -10.02 10.16 -13.92
C VAL A 122 -11.08 10.33 -14.99
N SER A 123 -12.21 10.92 -14.64
CA SER A 123 -13.11 11.48 -15.62
C SER A 123 -12.30 12.55 -16.35
N LEU A 124 -11.92 12.28 -17.59
CA LEU A 124 -11.36 13.32 -18.44
C LEU A 124 -12.38 14.48 -18.44
N PRO A 125 -11.97 15.74 -18.24
CA PRO A 125 -12.87 16.85 -18.42
C PRO A 125 -13.53 16.71 -19.80
N ASP A 126 -14.85 16.85 -19.90
CA ASP A 126 -15.63 16.81 -21.18
C ASP A 126 -15.03 17.74 -22.27
N GLN A 127 -14.18 18.68 -21.87
CA GLN A 127 -13.41 19.60 -22.70
C GLN A 127 -12.34 18.94 -23.59
N LEU A 128 -12.03 17.65 -23.42
CA LEU A 128 -11.10 16.90 -24.30
C LEU A 128 -11.81 15.98 -25.31
N SER A 129 -13.12 15.81 -25.19
CA SER A 129 -13.95 15.11 -26.19
C SER A 129 -14.48 16.03 -27.27
N ASP A 130 -14.46 17.35 -27.04
CA ASP A 130 -14.68 18.28 -28.13
C ASP A 130 -13.48 18.19 -29.08
N PRO A 131 -13.69 17.87 -30.38
CA PRO A 131 -12.61 17.97 -31.34
C PRO A 131 -12.08 19.40 -31.25
N MET A 132 -10.75 19.55 -31.13
CA MET A 132 -10.10 20.85 -31.27
C MET A 132 -10.76 21.53 -32.48
N PRO A 133 -11.29 22.76 -32.35
CA PRO A 133 -11.66 23.53 -33.51
C PRO A 133 -10.43 23.51 -34.42
N ASP A 134 -10.61 23.24 -35.72
CA ASP A 134 -9.55 23.28 -36.73
C ASP A 134 -8.93 24.70 -36.73
N GLN A 135 -8.08 24.98 -35.76
CA GLN A 135 -7.29 26.18 -35.69
C GLN A 135 -6.24 25.99 -36.77
N PRO A 136 -6.22 26.85 -37.81
CA PRO A 136 -5.17 26.80 -38.80
C PRO A 136 -3.83 26.86 -38.05
N LEU A 137 -2.93 25.92 -38.34
CA LEU A 137 -1.57 25.97 -37.81
C LEU A 137 -1.02 27.39 -38.08
N PRO A 138 -0.39 28.05 -37.09
CA PRO A 138 0.19 29.36 -37.31
C PRO A 138 1.13 29.24 -38.50
N ALA A 139 0.87 30.06 -39.52
CA ALA A 139 1.70 30.10 -40.71
C ALA A 139 3.15 30.24 -40.26
N VAL A 140 3.96 29.23 -40.57
CA VAL A 140 5.40 29.31 -40.39
C VAL A 140 5.83 30.44 -41.31
N ALA A 141 6.04 31.63 -40.72
CA ALA A 141 6.58 32.79 -41.39
C ALA A 141 8.02 32.43 -41.81
N GLY A 142 8.13 31.89 -43.01
CA GLY A 142 9.40 31.62 -43.66
C GLY A 142 9.91 32.92 -44.26
N ASP A 143 10.59 33.72 -43.44
CA ASP A 143 11.46 34.78 -43.91
C ASP A 143 12.90 34.38 -43.57
N VAL A 144 13.46 33.50 -44.40
CA VAL A 144 14.92 33.35 -44.51
C VAL A 144 15.34 34.32 -45.62
N GLU A 145 15.76 35.52 -45.23
CA GLU A 145 16.44 36.43 -46.15
C GLU A 145 17.74 35.77 -46.66
N PRO A 146 18.00 35.76 -47.98
CA PRO A 146 19.28 35.29 -48.50
C PRO A 146 20.36 36.32 -48.16
N SER A 147 21.36 35.91 -47.38
CA SER A 147 22.58 36.69 -47.15
C SER A 147 23.35 36.80 -48.47
N SER A 148 23.25 37.96 -49.12
CA SER A 148 24.20 38.38 -50.13
C SER A 148 25.40 38.99 -49.42
N ASP A 149 26.48 38.23 -49.26
CA ASP A 149 27.80 38.81 -49.03
C ASP A 149 28.85 38.01 -49.81
N GLU A 150 29.60 38.77 -50.58
CA GLU A 150 30.73 38.45 -51.47
C GLU A 150 32.03 38.13 -50.71
#